data_AF-A0A2E7JJZ6-F1
#
_entry.id   AF-A0A2E7JJZ6-F1
#
_cell.length_a   1.000
_cell.length_b   1.000
_cell.length_c   1.000
_cell.angle_alpha   90.00
_cell.angle_beta   90.00
_cell.angle_gamma   90.00
#
_symmetry.space_group_name_H-M   'P 1'
#
loop_
_entity.id
_entity.type
_entity.pdbx_description
1 polymer ?
#
loop_
_entity_poly.entity_id
_entity_poly.type
_entity_poly.pdbx_seq_one_letter_code
_entity_poly.pdbx_strand_id
1 'polypeptide(L)'
;MEQTQDLNVRETMPLVAPSVLKEELPMSEAANRTVVEGRREIRRILAREDARLLVIAGPCSIHDPEIAREYARRLVNLRRELAGQICLVMRGYCEKPRTTIGW
;
A
#
# COMPACT_ATOMS: atom_id res chain seq x y z
N MET A 1 31.69 -16.30 32.86
CA MET A 1 30.87 -16.86 31.76
C MET A 1 31.10 -15.98 30.54
N GLU A 2 31.29 -16.58 29.37
CA GLU A 2 31.40 -15.83 28.11
C GLU A 2 30.01 -15.47 27.59
N GLN A 3 29.90 -14.33 26.91
CA GLN A 3 28.65 -13.89 26.29
C GLN A 3 28.38 -14.77 25.06
N THR A 4 27.15 -15.26 24.93
CA THR A 4 26.71 -16.12 23.81
C THR A 4 25.53 -15.53 23.03
N GLN A 5 25.04 -14.35 23.41
CA GLN A 5 23.90 -13.68 22.81
C GLN A 5 24.32 -12.35 22.18
N ASP A 6 23.64 -11.97 21.11
CA ASP A 6 23.78 -10.68 20.41
C ASP A 6 25.21 -10.34 19.95
N LEU A 7 26.04 -11.37 19.69
CA LEU A 7 27.46 -11.22 19.33
C LEU A 7 27.70 -10.41 18.05
N ASN A 8 26.74 -10.41 17.12
CA ASN A 8 26.80 -9.70 15.84
C ASN A 8 25.68 -8.64 15.71
N VAL A 9 25.13 -8.16 16.83
CA VAL A 9 24.10 -7.13 16.83
C VAL A 9 24.77 -5.79 17.09
N ARG A 10 24.62 -4.85 16.15
CA ARG A 10 25.14 -3.48 16.31
C ARG A 10 24.34 -2.69 17.35
N GLU A 11 23.01 -2.77 17.25
CA GLU A 11 22.09 -1.98 18.06
C GLU A 11 20.69 -2.60 18.00
N THR A 12 19.93 -2.45 19.08
CA THR A 12 18.49 -2.76 19.13
C THR A 12 17.75 -1.48 19.47
N MET A 13 16.85 -1.04 18.58
CA MET A 13 16.07 0.18 18.76
C MET A 13 14.57 -0.15 18.89
N PRO A 14 13.87 0.36 19.91
CA PRO A 14 12.43 0.22 20.01
C PRO A 14 11.72 0.99 18.89
N LEU A 15 10.70 0.38 18.30
CA LEU A 15 9.83 1.02 17.30
C LEU A 15 8.52 1.49 17.95
N VAL A 16 7.91 2.53 17.36
CA VAL A 16 6.59 3.01 17.78
C VAL A 16 5.55 1.90 17.64
N ALA A 17 4.73 1.71 18.67
CA ALA A 17 3.70 0.68 18.65
C ALA A 17 2.61 0.99 17.60
N PRO A 18 2.06 -0.02 16.91
CA PRO A 18 0.99 0.19 15.93
C PRO A 18 -0.27 0.87 16.48
N SER A 19 -0.57 0.73 17.78
CA SER A 19 -1.69 1.42 18.43
C SER A 19 -1.50 2.94 18.44
N VAL A 20 -0.31 3.40 18.82
CA VAL A 20 0.06 4.82 18.86
C VAL A 20 -0.10 5.46 17.47
N LEU A 21 0.43 4.80 16.43
CA LEU A 21 0.28 5.31 15.05
C LEU A 21 -1.19 5.39 14.60
N LYS A 22 -2.04 4.47 15.03
CA LYS A 22 -3.49 4.48 14.70
C LYS A 22 -4.24 5.58 15.44
N GLU A 23 -3.79 5.94 16.64
CA GLU A 23 -4.33 7.05 17.42
C GLU A 23 -3.93 8.40 16.79
N GLU A 24 -2.68 8.55 16.36
CA GLU A 24 -2.17 9.76 15.70
C GLU A 24 -2.74 9.95 14.28
N LEU A 25 -2.96 8.85 13.55
CA LEU A 25 -3.46 8.85 12.17
C LEU A 25 -4.77 8.06 12.06
N PRO A 26 -5.87 8.56 12.64
CA PRO A 26 -7.14 7.86 12.64
C PRO A 26 -7.68 7.71 11.21
N MET A 27 -8.24 6.53 10.94
CA MET A 27 -8.87 6.26 9.65
C MET A 27 -10.13 7.13 9.48
N SER A 28 -10.18 7.90 8.39
CA SER A 28 -11.40 8.62 8.03
C SER A 28 -12.47 7.67 7.48
N GLU A 29 -13.74 8.06 7.59
CA GLU A 29 -14.86 7.30 7.02
C GLU A 29 -14.71 7.10 5.50
N ALA A 30 -14.23 8.12 4.80
CA ALA A 30 -13.97 8.05 3.36
C ALA A 30 -12.87 7.03 3.01
N ALA A 31 -11.79 6.96 3.80
CA ALA A 31 -10.74 5.96 3.64
C ALA A 31 -11.27 4.55 3.94
N ASN A 32 -12.06 4.40 5.01
CA ASN A 32 -12.70 3.13 5.35
C ASN A 32 -13.57 2.61 4.20
N ARG A 33 -14.48 3.45 3.68
CA ARG A 33 -15.34 3.13 2.55
C ARG A 33 -14.53 2.71 1.33
N THR A 34 -13.49 3.47 0.99
CA THR A 34 -12.60 3.15 -0.16
C THR A 34 -11.98 1.75 -0.02
N VAL A 35 -11.50 1.39 1.18
CA VAL A 35 -10.90 0.07 1.44
C VAL A 35 -11.95 -1.04 1.38
N VAL A 36 -13.11 -0.84 2.00
CA VAL A 36 -14.18 -1.86 2.06
C VAL A 36 -14.73 -2.12 0.66
N GLU A 37 -15.08 -1.07 -0.09
CA GLU A 37 -15.59 -1.17 -1.45
C GLU A 37 -14.56 -1.78 -2.38
N GLY A 38 -13.31 -1.30 -2.37
CA GLY A 38 -12.25 -1.84 -3.21
C GLY A 38 -12.00 -3.34 -2.95
N ARG A 39 -11.99 -3.77 -1.69
CA ARG A 39 -11.89 -5.20 -1.35
C ARG A 39 -13.09 -6.00 -1.83
N ARG A 40 -14.31 -5.44 -1.78
CA ARG A 40 -15.52 -6.09 -2.26
C ARG A 40 -15.49 -6.26 -3.78
N GLU A 41 -15.11 -5.21 -4.53
CA GLU A 41 -14.96 -5.26 -5.98
C GLU A 41 -13.94 -6.32 -6.40
N ILE A 42 -12.74 -6.30 -5.80
CA ILE A 42 -11.68 -7.26 -6.09
C ILE A 42 -12.15 -8.70 -5.83
N ARG A 43 -12.84 -8.95 -4.70
CA ARG A 43 -13.36 -10.29 -4.39
C ARG A 43 -14.34 -10.79 -5.46
N ARG A 44 -15.25 -9.94 -5.94
CA ARG A 44 -16.20 -10.31 -6.99
C ARG A 44 -15.51 -10.62 -8.31
N ILE A 45 -14.48 -9.86 -8.67
CA ILE A 45 -13.66 -10.12 -9.87
C ILE A 45 -12.94 -11.47 -9.74
N LEU A 46 -12.30 -11.73 -8.60
CA LEU A 46 -11.63 -13.01 -8.35
C LEU A 46 -12.60 -14.20 -8.33
N ALA A 47 -13.83 -13.99 -7.86
CA ALA A 47 -14.92 -14.97 -7.90
C ALA A 47 -15.59 -15.10 -9.27
N ARG A 48 -15.19 -14.31 -10.27
CA ARG A 48 -15.79 -14.23 -11.63
C ARG A 48 -17.26 -13.77 -11.64
N GLU A 49 -17.71 -13.10 -10.58
CA GLU A 49 -19.05 -12.47 -10.47
C GLU A 49 -19.09 -11.05 -11.05
N ASP A 50 -17.91 -10.50 -11.36
CA ASP A 50 -17.70 -9.22 -12.00
C ASP A 50 -16.65 -9.43 -13.11
N ALA A 51 -17.02 -9.14 -14.36
CA ALA A 51 -16.19 -9.41 -15.53
C ALA A 51 -15.13 -8.34 -15.81
N ARG A 52 -15.09 -7.27 -15.00
CA ARG A 52 -14.09 -6.20 -15.16
C ARG A 52 -12.67 -6.73 -14.94
N LEU A 53 -11.72 -6.15 -15.65
CA LEU A 53 -10.31 -6.45 -15.47
C LEU A 53 -9.77 -5.75 -14.22
N LEU A 54 -9.19 -6.50 -13.29
CA LEU A 54 -8.42 -5.93 -12.19
C LEU A 54 -7.04 -5.46 -12.69
N VAL A 55 -6.73 -4.18 -12.50
CA VAL A 55 -5.44 -3.59 -12.87
C VAL A 55 -4.81 -2.93 -11.65
N ILE A 56 -3.59 -3.34 -11.32
CA ILE A 56 -2.76 -2.72 -10.29
C ILE A 56 -1.67 -1.91 -11.00
N ALA A 57 -1.73 -0.58 -10.89
CA ALA A 57 -0.84 0.34 -11.60
C ALA A 57 -0.29 1.43 -10.68
N GLY A 58 0.97 1.81 -10.88
CA GLY A 58 1.62 2.85 -10.09
C GLY A 58 3.14 2.76 -10.14
N PRO A 59 3.84 3.66 -9.42
CA PRO A 59 5.30 3.66 -9.35
C PRO A 59 5.84 2.35 -8.79
N CYS A 60 7.10 2.01 -9.12
CA CYS A 60 7.71 0.77 -8.65
C CYS A 60 7.84 0.75 -7.12
N SER A 61 8.27 1.86 -6.52
CA SER A 61 8.21 2.17 -5.09
C SER A 61 7.94 3.67 -4.90
N ILE A 62 7.32 4.02 -3.79
CA ILE A 62 7.01 5.39 -3.39
C ILE A 62 8.17 5.90 -2.53
N HIS A 63 8.81 6.97 -3.00
CA HIS A 63 9.83 7.70 -2.24
C HIS A 63 9.41 9.14 -1.93
N ASP A 64 8.43 9.68 -2.66
CA ASP A 64 7.90 11.03 -2.51
C ASP A 64 6.36 10.96 -2.35
N PRO A 65 5.81 11.33 -1.17
CA PRO A 65 4.37 11.34 -0.92
C PRO A 65 3.58 12.33 -1.77
N GLU A 66 4.14 13.48 -2.14
CA GLU A 66 3.45 14.51 -2.93
C GLU A 66 3.31 14.08 -4.38
N ILE A 67 4.37 13.52 -4.97
CA ILE A 67 4.32 12.93 -6.31
C ILE A 67 3.35 11.74 -6.34
N ALA A 68 3.35 10.90 -5.29
CA ALA A 68 2.39 9.81 -5.17
C ALA A 68 0.94 10.31 -5.10
N ARG A 69 0.67 11.41 -4.37
CA ARG A 69 -0.66 12.05 -4.31
C ARG A 69 -1.06 12.63 -5.65
N GLU A 70 -0.16 13.29 -6.38
CA GLU A 70 -0.43 13.78 -7.73
C GLU A 70 -0.80 12.64 -8.68
N TYR A 71 -0.03 11.55 -8.67
CA TYR A 71 -0.32 10.35 -9.44
C TYR A 71 -1.70 9.79 -9.09
N ALA A 72 -2.03 9.68 -7.80
CA ALA A 72 -3.34 9.20 -7.33
C ALA A 72 -4.51 10.05 -7.86
N ARG A 73 -4.35 11.38 -7.90
CA ARG A 73 -5.36 12.31 -8.45
C ARG A 73 -5.58 12.09 -9.95
N ARG A 74 -4.53 11.83 -10.72
CA ARG A 74 -4.67 11.49 -12.15
C ARG A 74 -5.30 10.11 -12.33
N LEU A 75 -4.88 9.13 -11.53
CA LEU A 75 -5.37 7.76 -11.59
C LEU A 75 -6.86 7.65 -11.23
N VAL A 76 -7.35 8.44 -10.27
CA VAL A 76 -8.78 8.40 -9.89
C VAL A 76 -9.70 8.92 -11.01
N ASN A 77 -9.24 9.89 -11.80
CA ASN A 77 -9.98 10.34 -12.97
C ASN A 77 -10.10 9.22 -14.01
N LEU A 78 -8.99 8.53 -14.30
CA LEU A 78 -8.98 7.39 -15.20
C LEU A 78 -9.82 6.21 -14.68
N ARG A 79 -9.78 5.95 -13.36
CA ARG A 79 -10.62 4.94 -12.70
C ARG A 79 -12.11 5.21 -12.95
N ARG A 80 -12.54 6.47 -12.95
CA ARG A 80 -13.93 6.86 -13.22
C ARG A 80 -14.29 6.65 -14.69
N GLU A 81 -13.43 7.07 -15.61
CA GLU A 81 -13.62 6.93 -17.05
C GLU A 81 -13.75 5.46 -17.46
N LEU A 82 -12.94 4.57 -16.87
CA LEU A 82 -12.88 3.16 -17.23
C LEU A 82 -13.71 2.25 -16.30
N ALA A 83 -14.54 2.81 -15.42
CA ALA A 83 -15.19 2.08 -14.32
C ALA A 83 -16.06 0.89 -14.77
N GLY A 84 -16.60 0.93 -15.99
CA GLY A 84 -17.43 -0.13 -16.56
C GLY A 84 -16.65 -1.35 -17.05
N GLN A 85 -15.34 -1.21 -17.27
CA GLN A 85 -14.49 -2.26 -17.86
C GLN A 85 -13.32 -2.65 -16.96
N ILE A 86 -12.85 -1.73 -16.10
CA ILE A 86 -11.63 -1.88 -15.33
C ILE A 86 -11.88 -1.54 -13.85
N CYS A 87 -11.39 -2.41 -12.96
CA CYS A 87 -11.18 -2.09 -11.55
C CYS A 87 -9.72 -1.66 -11.37
N LEU A 88 -9.48 -0.35 -11.33
CA LEU A 88 -8.14 0.23 -11.26
C LEU A 88 -7.75 0.51 -9.80
N VAL A 89 -6.60 -0.02 -9.37
CA VAL A 89 -6.05 0.11 -8.02
C VAL A 89 -4.63 0.67 -8.09
N MET A 90 -4.36 1.73 -7.31
CA MET A 90 -3.01 2.29 -7.23
C MET A 90 -2.06 1.30 -6.53
N ARG A 91 -0.88 1.08 -7.12
CA ARG A 91 0.24 0.38 -6.47
C ARG A 91 0.88 1.28 -5.39
N GLY A 92 0.87 0.82 -4.15
CA GLY A 92 1.43 1.53 -2.99
C GLY A 92 2.57 0.78 -2.30
N TYR A 93 3.69 0.55 -3.00
CA TYR A 93 4.86 -0.14 -2.43
C TYR A 93 5.85 0.88 -1.88
N CYS A 94 6.37 0.68 -0.68
CA CYS A 94 7.35 1.60 -0.07
C CYS A 94 8.81 1.20 -0.31
N GLU A 95 9.06 -0.07 -0.67
CA GLU A 95 10.41 -0.60 -0.79
C GLU A 95 10.54 -1.56 -1.98
N LYS A 96 11.77 -1.82 -2.40
CA LYS A 96 12.10 -2.82 -3.41
C LYS A 96 13.23 -3.73 -2.88
N PRO A 97 12.98 -5.05 -2.70
CA PRO A 97 14.00 -5.98 -2.24
C PRO A 97 15.27 -5.96 -3.11
N ARG A 98 16.45 -5.96 -2.47
CA ARG A 98 17.77 -5.92 -3.13
C ARG A 98 18.71 -7.00 -2.60
N THR A 99 19.60 -7.48 -3.47
CA THR A 99 20.74 -8.37 -3.10
C THR A 99 22.08 -7.62 -3.04
N THR A 100 22.09 -6.36 -3.48
CA THR A 100 23.22 -5.44 -3.39
C THR A 100 22.85 -4.27 -2.47
N ILE A 101 23.83 -3.56 -1.94
CA ILE A 101 23.60 -2.35 -1.14
C ILE A 101 22.79 -1.34 -1.96
N GLY A 102 21.80 -0.71 -1.33
CA GLY A 102 20.88 0.23 -1.98
C GLY A 102 19.99 0.96 -0.97
N TRP A 103 19.13 1.81 -1.51
CA TRP A 103 18.06 2.50 -0.78
C TRP A 103 16.92 1.55 -0.43
#